data_AF-A0A8X6L1Y5-F1
#
_entry.id   AF-A0A8X6L1Y5-F1
#
_cell.length_a   1.000
_cell.length_b   1.000
_cell.length_c   1.000
_cell.angle_alpha   90.00
_cell.angle_beta   90.00
_cell.angle_gamma   90.00
#
_symmetry.space_group_name_H-M   'P 1'
#
loop_
_entity.id
_entity.type
_entity.pdbx_description
1 polymer ?
#
loop_
_entity_poly.entity_id
_entity_poly.type
_entity_poly.pdbx_seq_one_letter_code
_entity_poly.pdbx_strand_id
1 'polypeptide(L)'
;MQYVASVDEVFGFLMAFLMFIAILKFIKLVRFNKRMGILFSTLAMCAKDLKSFFVVFGVIYLAFVQFFYLVFGFTMREFSSFVTAAESTFAIMNGGGFDFDAICLAAPILGPLSFLSSPL
;
A
#
# COMPACT_ATOMS: atom_id res chain seq x y z
N MET A 1 -5.75 -34.89 -9.95
CA MET A 1 -4.94 -34.30 -8.87
C MET A 1 -5.03 -32.77 -8.81
N GLN A 2 -5.05 -32.05 -9.93
CA GLN A 2 -5.07 -30.57 -9.94
C GLN A 2 -6.37 -29.95 -9.38
N TYR A 3 -7.54 -30.56 -9.60
CA TYR A 3 -8.83 -30.09 -9.03
C TYR A 3 -8.86 -30.12 -7.50
N VAL A 4 -8.31 -31.18 -6.89
CA VAL A 4 -8.26 -31.33 -5.43
C VAL A 4 -7.36 -30.24 -4.82
N ALA A 5 -6.25 -29.91 -5.49
CA ALA A 5 -5.35 -28.83 -5.05
C ALA A 5 -6.02 -27.45 -5.12
N SER A 6 -6.72 -27.11 -6.21
CA SER A 6 -7.43 -25.83 -6.32
C SER A 6 -8.56 -25.70 -5.30
N VAL A 7 -9.25 -26.79 -4.99
CA VAL A 7 -10.30 -26.81 -3.97
C VAL A 7 -9.69 -26.57 -2.58
N ASP A 8 -8.59 -27.25 -2.24
CA ASP A 8 -7.90 -27.07 -0.96
C ASP A 8 -7.35 -25.64 -0.79
N GLU A 9 -6.81 -25.04 -1.85
CA GLU A 9 -6.34 -23.66 -1.86
C GLU A 9 -7.46 -22.65 -1.58
N VAL A 10 -8.62 -22.81 -2.24
CA VAL A 10 -9.80 -21.96 -2.00
C VAL A 10 -10.36 -22.16 -0.58
N PHE A 11 -10.35 -23.39 -0.06
CA PHE A 11 -10.72 -23.66 1.34
C PHE A 11 -9.75 -22.98 2.31
N GLY A 12 -8.45 -22.97 2.01
CA GLY A 12 -7.44 -22.24 2.77
C GLY A 12 -7.71 -20.73 2.82
N PHE A 13 -7.98 -20.11 1.66
CA PHE A 13 -8.36 -18.69 1.60
C PHE A 13 -9.64 -18.39 2.36
N LEU A 14 -10.66 -19.26 2.25
CA LEU A 14 -11.92 -19.11 2.97
C LEU A 14 -11.73 -19.21 4.49
N MET A 15 -10.94 -20.18 4.95
CA MET A 15 -10.61 -20.34 6.37
C MET A 15 -9.84 -19.14 6.92
N ALA A 16 -8.84 -18.64 6.18
CA ALA A 16 -8.10 -17.43 6.56
C ALA A 16 -9.03 -16.22 6.68
N PHE A 17 -9.97 -16.07 5.75
CA PHE A 17 -10.97 -15.01 5.77
C PHE A 17 -11.92 -15.13 6.97
N LEU A 18 -12.39 -16.34 7.27
CA LEU A 18 -13.24 -16.61 8.44
C LEU A 18 -12.51 -16.32 9.76
N MET A 19 -11.24 -16.74 9.87
CA MET A 19 -10.41 -16.43 11.04
C MET A 19 -10.18 -14.93 11.18
N PHE A 20 -9.93 -14.21 10.09
CA PHE A 20 -9.81 -12.76 10.10
C PHE A 20 -11.08 -12.09 10.64
N ILE A 21 -12.27 -12.52 10.18
CA ILE A 21 -13.55 -12.03 10.71
C ILE A 21 -13.72 -12.38 12.19
N ALA A 22 -13.33 -13.58 12.61
CA ALA A 22 -13.41 -14.01 14.00
C ALA A 22 -12.54 -13.13 14.91
N ILE A 23 -11.34 -12.75 14.46
CA ILE A 23 -10.45 -11.81 15.16
C ILE A 23 -11.10 -10.43 15.27
N LEU A 24 -11.70 -9.91 14.18
CA LEU A 24 -12.43 -8.63 14.23
C LEU A 24 -13.61 -8.66 15.21
N LYS A 25 -14.34 -9.78 15.28
CA LYS A 25 -15.41 -9.98 16.27
C LYS A 25 -14.87 -10.05 17.69
N PHE A 26 -13.73 -10.72 17.90
CA PHE A 26 -13.06 -10.76 19.20
C PHE A 26 -12.65 -9.35 19.67
N ILE A 27 -12.07 -8.53 18.79
CA ILE A 27 -11.75 -7.13 19.08
C ILE A 27 -13.02 -6.34 19.47
N LYS A 28 -14.16 -6.56 18.80
CA LYS A 28 -15.44 -5.96 19.18
C LYS A 28 -15.97 -6.43 20.54
N LEU A 29 -15.73 -7.69 20.93
CA LEU A 29 -16.10 -8.21 22.25
C LEU A 29 -15.26 -7.58 23.36
N VAL A 30 -13.96 -7.37 23.14
CA VAL A 30 -13.07 -6.69 24.09
C VAL A 30 -13.49 -5.23 24.33
N ARG A 31 -14.17 -4.60 23.36
CA ARG A 31 -14.74 -3.24 23.48
C ARG A 31 -15.84 -3.12 24.56
N PHE A 32 -16.44 -4.21 25.04
CA PHE A 32 -17.41 -4.14 26.16
C PHE A 32 -16.79 -3.72 27.50
N ASN A 33 -15.45 -3.67 27.59
CA ASN A 33 -14.77 -3.12 28.76
C ASN A 33 -14.70 -1.58 28.68
N LYS A 34 -15.23 -0.87 29.71
CA LYS A 34 -15.28 0.61 29.81
C LYS A 34 -13.93 1.30 29.52
N ARG A 35 -12.80 0.67 29.86
CA ARG A 35 -11.45 1.24 29.63
C ARG A 35 -11.01 1.20 28.16
N MET A 36 -11.46 0.19 27.41
CA MET A 36 -11.17 0.05 25.97
C MET A 36 -12.04 0.97 25.12
N GLY A 37 -13.29 1.21 25.52
CA GLY A 37 -14.21 2.10 24.80
C GLY A 37 -13.68 3.53 24.59
N ILE A 38 -12.87 4.04 25.51
CA ILE A 38 -12.24 5.37 25.40
C ILE A 38 -11.17 5.38 24.30
N LEU A 39 -10.33 4.33 24.22
CA LEU A 39 -9.31 4.20 23.16
C LEU A 39 -9.94 4.10 21.77
N PHE A 40 -11.06 3.37 21.65
CA PHE A 40 -11.81 3.31 20.39
C PHE A 40 -12.49 4.65 20.07
N SER A 41 -12.95 5.39 21.07
CA SER A 41 -13.54 6.72 20.87
C SER A 41 -12.51 7.75 20.42
N THR A 42 -11.31 7.75 21.00
CA THR A 42 -10.22 8.62 20.54
C THR A 42 -9.75 8.22 19.15
N LEU A 43 -9.59 6.92 18.88
CA LEU A 43 -9.27 6.42 17.55
C LEU A 43 -10.34 6.79 16.51
N ALA A 44 -11.63 6.70 16.86
CA ALA A 44 -12.73 7.08 15.97
C ALA A 44 -12.78 8.59 15.70
N MET A 45 -12.45 9.40 16.71
CA MET A 45 -12.33 10.86 16.55
C MET A 45 -11.16 11.20 15.62
N CYS A 46 -9.97 10.64 15.86
CA CYS A 46 -8.80 10.84 14.99
C CYS A 46 -9.01 10.23 13.60
N ALA A 47 -9.80 9.16 13.45
CA ALA A 47 -10.07 8.54 12.16
C ALA A 47 -10.82 9.48 11.20
N LYS A 48 -11.65 10.41 11.72
CA LYS A 48 -12.32 11.41 10.89
C LYS A 48 -11.32 12.37 10.24
N ASP A 49 -10.36 12.84 11.02
CA ASP A 49 -9.32 13.75 10.52
C ASP A 49 -8.32 13.01 9.63
N LEU A 50 -7.95 11.78 10.01
CA LEU A 50 -7.08 10.91 9.23
C LEU A 50 -7.72 10.54 7.87
N LYS A 51 -9.04 10.36 7.80
CA LYS A 51 -9.74 10.11 6.54
C LYS A 51 -9.56 11.27 5.56
N SER A 52 -9.68 12.51 6.04
CA SER A 52 -9.48 13.70 5.19
C SER A 52 -8.03 13.75 4.67
N PHE A 53 -7.06 13.53 5.56
CA PHE A 53 -5.64 13.44 5.19
C PHE A 53 -5.38 12.32 4.16
N PHE A 54 -5.96 11.14 4.38
CA PHE A 54 -5.81 9.98 3.50
C PHE A 54 -6.37 10.24 2.09
N VAL A 55 -7.47 10.99 1.97
CA VAL A 55 -8.02 11.37 0.65
C VAL A 55 -7.03 12.25 -0.12
N VAL A 56 -6.49 13.30 0.52
CA VAL A 56 -5.51 14.19 -0.12
C VAL A 56 -4.25 13.42 -0.50
N PHE A 57 -3.74 12.62 0.44
CA PHE A 57 -2.59 11.74 0.21
C PHE A 57 -2.84 10.76 -0.95
N GLY A 58 -4.00 10.12 -0.99
CA GLY A 58 -4.37 9.18 -2.04
C GLY A 58 -4.46 9.82 -3.42
N VAL A 59 -5.01 11.03 -3.53
CA VAL A 59 -5.07 11.76 -4.81
C VAL A 59 -3.67 12.10 -5.32
N ILE A 60 -2.80 12.60 -4.46
CA ILE A 60 -1.41 12.93 -4.81
C ILE A 60 -0.65 11.65 -5.21
N TYR A 61 -0.78 10.59 -4.42
CA TYR A 61 -0.15 9.30 -4.69
C TYR A 61 -0.60 8.72 -6.03
N LEU A 62 -1.91 8.69 -6.32
CA LEU A 62 -2.44 8.20 -7.59
C LEU A 62 -1.96 9.03 -8.79
N ALA A 63 -1.84 10.36 -8.64
CA ALA A 63 -1.28 11.21 -9.67
C ALA A 63 0.19 10.85 -9.98
N PHE A 64 1.00 10.55 -8.96
CA PHE A 64 2.36 10.07 -9.14
C PHE A 64 2.41 8.68 -9.81
N VAL A 65 1.57 7.74 -9.38
CA VAL A 65 1.49 6.41 -10.01
C VAL A 65 1.15 6.53 -11.50
N GLN A 66 0.18 7.38 -11.86
CA GLN A 66 -0.18 7.62 -13.25
C GLN A 66 0.95 8.27 -14.04
N PHE A 67 1.65 9.24 -13.45
CA PHE A 67 2.81 9.88 -14.08
C PHE A 67 3.93 8.87 -14.33
N PHE A 68 4.31 8.07 -13.33
CA PHE A 68 5.35 7.04 -13.48
C PHE A 68 4.94 5.95 -14.46
N TYR A 69 3.68 5.54 -14.46
CA TYR A 69 3.14 4.60 -15.43
C TYR A 69 3.25 5.13 -16.88
N LEU A 70 2.93 6.41 -17.11
CA LEU A 70 3.00 7.01 -18.44
C LEU A 70 4.46 7.23 -18.92
N VAL A 71 5.34 7.65 -18.01
CA VAL A 71 6.74 8.02 -18.34
C VAL A 71 7.64 6.79 -18.43
N PHE A 72 7.53 5.85 -17.49
CA PHE A 72 8.40 4.69 -17.38
C PHE A 72 7.75 3.38 -17.82
N GLY A 73 6.44 3.34 -18.07
CA GLY A 73 5.74 2.11 -18.42
C GLY A 73 6.15 1.48 -19.75
N PHE A 74 6.75 2.24 -20.67
CA PHE A 74 7.32 1.71 -21.91
C PHE A 74 8.76 1.19 -21.74
N THR A 75 9.50 1.69 -20.74
CA THR A 75 10.94 1.43 -20.57
C THR A 75 11.23 0.40 -19.48
N MET A 76 10.38 0.30 -18.45
CA MET A 76 10.62 -0.49 -17.24
C MET A 76 9.47 -1.46 -16.97
N ARG A 77 9.80 -2.74 -16.78
CA ARG A 77 8.82 -3.80 -16.49
C ARG A 77 8.08 -3.57 -15.16
N GLU A 78 8.76 -2.95 -14.20
CA GLU A 78 8.20 -2.55 -12.90
C GLU A 78 7.03 -1.55 -13.04
N PHE A 79 7.06 -0.71 -14.08
CA PHE A 79 6.01 0.28 -14.35
C PHE A 79 5.05 -0.14 -15.48
N SER A 80 5.11 -1.40 -15.95
CA SER A 80 4.34 -1.88 -17.11
C SER A 80 2.85 -2.07 -16.81
N SER A 81 2.48 -2.35 -15.56
CA SER A 81 1.09 -2.45 -15.11
C SER A 81 0.79 -1.41 -14.04
N PHE A 82 -0.45 -0.96 -13.97
CA PHE A 82 -0.88 0.00 -12.95
C PHE A 82 -0.65 -0.52 -11.53
N VAL A 83 -0.84 -1.83 -11.31
CA VAL A 83 -0.64 -2.47 -9.99
C VAL A 83 0.84 -2.49 -9.61
N THR A 84 1.71 -2.89 -10.53
CA THR A 84 3.16 -2.93 -10.26
C THR A 84 3.73 -1.52 -10.11
N ALA A 85 3.27 -0.56 -10.92
CA ALA A 85 3.63 0.85 -10.79
C ALA A 85 3.20 1.43 -9.43
N ALA A 86 2.03 1.04 -8.91
CA ALA A 86 1.58 1.44 -7.58
C ALA A 86 2.48 0.87 -6.49
N GLU A 87 2.80 -0.43 -6.54
CA GLU A 87 3.71 -1.09 -5.59
C GLU A 87 5.09 -0.44 -5.59
N SER A 88 5.68 -0.19 -6.75
CA SER A 88 6.98 0.49 -6.87
C SER A 88 6.92 1.92 -6.34
N THR A 89 5.89 2.70 -6.69
CA THR A 89 5.71 4.07 -6.19
C THR A 89 5.54 4.09 -4.66
N PHE A 90 4.85 3.10 -4.10
CA PHE A 90 4.69 2.94 -2.65
C PHE A 90 6.00 2.56 -1.97
N ALA A 91 6.77 1.65 -2.58
CA ALA A 91 8.10 1.25 -2.09
C ALA A 91 9.10 2.42 -2.11
N ILE A 92 9.05 3.27 -3.15
CA ILE A 92 9.84 4.51 -3.25
C ILE A 92 9.46 5.46 -2.10
N MET A 93 8.18 5.68 -1.87
CA MET A 93 7.69 6.56 -0.81
C MET A 93 8.07 6.08 0.59
N ASN A 94 8.10 4.76 0.83
CA ASN A 94 8.51 4.16 2.10
C ASN A 94 10.05 4.09 2.25
N GLY A 95 10.82 4.62 1.30
CA GLY A 95 12.28 4.66 1.33
C GLY A 95 12.97 3.31 1.09
N GLY A 96 12.23 2.29 0.64
CA GLY A 96 12.71 0.91 0.55
C GLY A 96 13.01 0.40 -0.86
N GLY A 97 12.46 1.03 -1.90
CA GLY A 97 12.54 0.54 -3.29
C GLY A 97 13.19 1.53 -4.24
N PHE A 98 14.42 1.96 -3.96
CA PHE A 98 15.16 2.86 -4.85
C PHE A 98 16.18 2.05 -5.65
N ASP A 99 15.72 1.40 -6.72
CA ASP A 99 16.63 0.80 -7.70
C ASP A 99 17.20 1.92 -8.58
N PHE A 100 18.16 2.65 -7.99
CA PHE A 100 18.78 3.86 -8.55
C PHE A 100 19.34 3.62 -9.95
N ASP A 101 19.81 2.40 -10.21
CA ASP A 101 20.44 2.00 -11.47
C ASP A 101 19.43 1.94 -12.63
N ALA A 102 18.20 1.49 -12.34
CA ALA A 102 17.11 1.45 -13.32
C ALA A 102 16.64 2.87 -13.67
N ILE A 103 16.44 3.74 -12.66
CA ILE A 103 16.00 5.12 -12.89
C ILE A 103 17.08 5.93 -13.63
N CYS A 104 18.36 5.73 -13.31
CA CYS A 104 19.49 6.36 -14.01
C CYS A 104 19.56 5.99 -15.50
N LEU A 105 19.27 4.74 -15.85
CA LEU A 105 19.25 4.28 -17.25
C LEU A 105 18.04 4.81 -18.04
N ALA A 106 16.89 5.01 -17.39
CA ALA A 106 15.67 5.48 -18.05
C ALA A 106 15.56 7.00 -18.17
N ALA A 107 16.10 7.78 -17.21
CA ALA A 107 16.05 9.24 -17.24
C ALA A 107 17.29 9.87 -16.55
N PRO A 108 18.36 10.18 -17.30
CA PRO A 108 19.62 10.69 -16.74
C PRO A 108 19.51 12.06 -16.03
N ILE A 109 18.39 12.77 -16.19
CA ILE A 109 18.12 14.08 -15.58
C ILE A 109 17.37 13.98 -14.23
N LEU A 110 16.68 12.87 -13.97
CA LEU A 110 15.91 12.65 -12.74
C LEU A 110 16.77 12.05 -11.61
N GLY A 111 17.83 11.30 -11.94
CA GLY A 111 18.80 10.78 -10.97
C GLY A 111 19.47 11.86 -10.10
N PRO A 112 19.99 12.96 -10.68
CA PRO A 112 20.58 14.06 -9.93
C PRO A 112 19.58 14.81 -9.04
N LEU A 113 18.32 14.95 -9.50
CA LEU A 113 17.27 15.65 -8.74
C LEU A 113 16.82 14.87 -7.50
N SER A 114 16.74 13.53 -7.59
CA SER A 114 16.46 12.68 -6.42
C SER A 114 17.54 12.77 -5.33
N PHE A 115 18.80 12.94 -5.71
CA PHE A 115 19.91 13.11 -4.77
C PHE A 115 19.96 14.51 -4.15
N LEU A 116 19.50 15.53 -4.89
CA LEU A 116 19.47 16.91 -4.40
C LEU A 116 18.32 17.18 -3.42
N SER A 117 17.23 16.40 -3.50
CA SER A 117 16.06 16.54 -2.62
C SER A 117 16.15 15.80 -1.29
N SER A 118 17.12 14.89 -1.13
CA SER A 118 17.44 14.31 0.18
C SER A 118 18.39 15.26 0.92
N PRO A 119 17.95 16.05 1.91
CA PRO A 119 18.88 16.52 2.91
C PRO A 119 19.37 15.28 3.68
N LEU A 120 20.62 15.30 4.14
CA LEU A 120 21.14 14.30 5.08
C LEU A 120 20.17 14.00 6.23
#